data_AF-A0A965HEL4-F1
#
_entry.id   AF-A0A965HEL4-F1
#
_cell.length_a   1.000
_cell.length_b   1.000
_cell.length_c   1.000
_cell.angle_alpha   90.00
_cell.angle_beta   90.00
_cell.angle_gamma   90.00
#
_symmetry.space_group_name_H-M   'P 1'
#
loop_
_entity.id
_entity.type
_entity.pdbx_description
1 polymer ?
#
loop_
_entity_poly.entity_id
_entity_poly.type
_entity_poly.pdbx_seq_one_letter_code
_entity_poly.pdbx_strand_id
1 'polypeptide(L)'
;MRLIFGLTAILALLPNVSVLAQTNTNAPSKLVPSAQDANKDARLAWWRQAKFGMFIHWGVYSAFGGEWNGQKVEGYAEHLQRIMKIKREEYLEKVVKPFNPTEFNADEWVKTVKDTGMQYIVITSMHHDGVAMFDSKTDDYNVVKTSKFGRDPLKELKEACDKYGVKLGFYYSHAQDWSISGDPRYPEPNGPERRKAVVEKKVLPQIKELIENYHPALFWGDTAHHNPKELNEQILAYLRKEDPNLIINGRVAGAIYGDYLTTP
;
A
#
# COMPACT_ATOMS: atom_id res chain seq x y z
N MET A 1 -61.09 22.83 -50.17
CA MET A 1 -60.87 21.37 -50.22
C MET A 1 -59.66 21.07 -49.34
N ARG A 2 -59.88 20.37 -48.23
CA ARG A 2 -58.89 20.04 -47.19
C ARG A 2 -57.82 19.10 -47.74
N LEU A 3 -56.57 19.23 -47.27
CA LEU A 3 -55.69 18.09 -46.96
C LEU A 3 -54.58 18.56 -46.00
N ILE A 4 -54.76 18.16 -44.75
CA ILE A 4 -53.81 18.30 -43.65
C ILE A 4 -52.95 17.04 -43.70
N PHE A 5 -51.64 17.16 -43.91
CA PHE A 5 -50.71 16.05 -43.72
C PHE A 5 -50.16 16.12 -42.29
N GLY A 6 -50.57 15.15 -41.47
CA GLY A 6 -50.08 14.97 -40.11
C GLY A 6 -48.68 14.38 -40.11
N LEU A 7 -47.75 15.03 -39.40
CA LEU A 7 -46.46 14.46 -39.03
C LEU A 7 -46.68 13.42 -37.93
N THR A 8 -46.42 12.16 -38.23
CA THR A 8 -46.39 11.08 -37.24
C THR A 8 -45.03 11.11 -36.54
N ALA A 9 -44.98 11.58 -35.29
CA ALA A 9 -43.79 11.48 -34.44
C ALA A 9 -43.63 10.03 -33.97
N ILE A 10 -42.57 9.36 -34.42
CA ILE A 10 -42.16 8.05 -33.91
C ILE A 10 -41.41 8.30 -32.59
N LEU A 11 -42.08 8.01 -31.47
CA LEU A 11 -41.50 8.02 -30.14
C LEU A 11 -40.67 6.74 -29.96
N ALA A 12 -39.36 6.82 -30.11
CA ALA A 12 -38.45 5.72 -29.81
C ALA A 12 -38.32 5.57 -28.28
N LEU A 13 -38.99 4.56 -27.72
CA LEU A 13 -38.79 4.09 -26.35
C LEU A 13 -37.38 3.50 -26.22
N LEU A 14 -36.46 4.24 -25.61
CA LEU A 14 -35.19 3.69 -25.15
C LEU A 14 -35.46 2.82 -23.91
N PRO A 15 -34.96 1.57 -23.85
CA PRO A 15 -35.10 0.76 -22.65
C PRO A 15 -34.22 1.37 -21.54
N ASN A 16 -34.85 1.66 -20.40
CA ASN A 16 -34.16 1.95 -19.15
C ASN A 16 -33.32 0.74 -18.75
N VAL A 17 -32.02 0.77 -19.06
CA VAL A 17 -31.06 -0.19 -18.51
C VAL A 17 -30.64 0.34 -17.14
N SER A 18 -31.39 -0.08 -16.11
CA SER A 18 -30.93 0.03 -14.73
C SER A 18 -29.71 -0.86 -14.57
N VAL A 19 -28.50 -0.29 -14.65
CA VAL A 19 -27.27 -0.98 -14.28
C VAL A 19 -27.31 -1.16 -12.76
N LEU A 20 -27.86 -2.28 -12.31
CA LEU A 20 -27.61 -2.78 -10.97
C LEU A 20 -26.12 -3.09 -10.90
N ALA A 21 -25.39 -2.29 -10.14
CA ALA A 21 -24.03 -2.61 -9.74
C ALA A 21 -24.05 -3.95 -8.99
N GLN A 22 -23.73 -5.03 -9.70
CA GLN A 22 -23.47 -6.32 -9.08
C GLN A 22 -22.16 -6.18 -8.31
N THR A 23 -22.27 -6.00 -7.00
CA THR A 23 -21.17 -6.27 -6.08
C THR A 23 -20.85 -7.77 -6.18
N ASN A 24 -19.90 -8.12 -7.04
CA ASN A 24 -19.32 -9.46 -7.07
C ASN A 24 -18.53 -9.68 -5.77
N THR A 25 -19.22 -10.11 -4.71
CA THR A 25 -18.59 -10.59 -3.47
C THR A 25 -18.21 -12.06 -3.57
N ASN A 26 -17.72 -12.51 -4.73
CA ASN A 26 -17.10 -13.82 -4.85
C ASN A 26 -15.65 -13.70 -4.39
N ALA A 27 -15.45 -13.70 -3.08
CA ALA A 27 -14.14 -13.99 -2.50
C ALA A 27 -13.67 -15.37 -3.02
N PRO A 28 -12.41 -15.53 -3.44
CA PRO A 28 -11.91 -16.83 -3.90
C PRO A 28 -12.06 -17.92 -2.83
N SER A 29 -12.18 -19.16 -3.31
CA SER A 29 -12.12 -20.39 -2.51
C SER A 29 -10.96 -20.37 -1.51
N LYS A 30 -11.12 -21.07 -0.37
CA LYS A 30 -10.14 -21.26 0.71
C LYS A 30 -8.69 -20.99 0.28
N LEU A 31 -8.00 -20.10 1.01
CA LEU A 31 -6.57 -19.86 0.81
C LEU A 31 -5.81 -21.18 0.69
N VAL A 32 -4.93 -21.26 -0.30
CA VAL A 32 -4.04 -22.39 -0.50
C VAL A 32 -2.83 -22.21 0.42
N PRO A 33 -2.54 -23.13 1.36
CA PRO A 33 -1.29 -23.12 2.10
C PRO A 33 -0.10 -23.03 1.16
N SER A 34 0.90 -22.23 1.50
CA SER A 34 2.06 -21.95 0.65
C SER A 34 2.80 -23.22 0.25
N ALA A 35 2.85 -24.22 1.13
CA ALA A 35 3.45 -25.54 0.84
C ALA A 35 2.71 -26.35 -0.24
N GLN A 36 1.47 -26.01 -0.55
CA GLN A 36 0.62 -26.67 -1.55
C GLN A 36 0.46 -25.84 -2.83
N ASP A 37 1.00 -24.62 -2.88
CA ASP A 37 0.94 -23.77 -4.07
C ASP A 37 2.00 -24.20 -5.08
N ALA A 38 1.56 -24.81 -6.18
CA ALA A 38 2.42 -25.28 -7.27
C ALA A 38 3.23 -24.15 -7.94
N ASN A 39 2.78 -22.89 -7.85
CA ASN A 39 3.48 -21.75 -8.44
C ASN A 39 4.56 -21.16 -7.52
N LYS A 40 4.63 -21.59 -6.25
CA LYS A 40 5.56 -21.04 -5.25
C LYS A 40 7.01 -21.09 -5.70
N ASP A 41 7.47 -22.22 -6.21
CA ASP A 41 8.88 -22.40 -6.54
C ASP A 41 9.32 -21.53 -7.72
N ALA A 42 8.46 -21.40 -8.74
CA ALA A 42 8.70 -20.49 -9.86
C ALA A 42 8.76 -19.03 -9.39
N ARG A 43 7.80 -18.63 -8.54
CA ARG A 43 7.73 -17.28 -7.95
C ARG A 43 8.97 -16.94 -7.12
N LEU A 44 9.46 -17.88 -6.30
CA LEU A 44 10.63 -17.67 -5.44
C LEU A 44 11.98 -17.86 -6.15
N ALA A 45 12.01 -18.34 -7.40
CA ALA A 45 13.24 -18.73 -8.08
C ALA A 45 14.28 -17.59 -8.12
N TRP A 46 13.87 -16.39 -8.54
CA TRP A 46 14.77 -15.23 -8.60
C TRP A 46 15.21 -14.79 -7.20
N TRP A 47 14.30 -14.77 -6.24
CA TRP A 47 14.55 -14.25 -4.89
C TRP A 47 15.50 -15.16 -4.09
N ARG A 48 15.41 -16.47 -4.31
CA ARG A 48 16.36 -17.44 -3.76
C ARG A 48 17.77 -17.22 -4.31
N GLN A 49 17.94 -16.70 -5.52
CA GLN A 49 19.26 -16.30 -6.06
C GLN A 49 19.69 -14.91 -5.59
N ALA A 50 18.73 -14.02 -5.34
CA ALA A 50 18.99 -12.66 -4.93
C ALA A 50 19.83 -12.57 -3.65
N LYS A 51 19.47 -13.36 -2.62
CA LYS A 51 20.12 -13.51 -1.29
C LYS A 51 20.23 -12.23 -0.43
N PHE A 52 20.51 -11.09 -1.05
CA PHE A 52 20.86 -9.84 -0.43
C PHE A 52 20.07 -8.69 -1.05
N GLY A 53 19.42 -7.90 -0.20
CA GLY A 53 18.62 -6.75 -0.61
C GLY A 53 18.55 -5.71 0.50
N MET A 54 18.10 -4.51 0.12
CA MET A 54 17.96 -3.37 1.00
C MET A 54 16.53 -3.25 1.51
N PHE A 55 16.37 -2.87 2.77
CA PHE A 55 15.10 -2.39 3.30
C PHE A 55 15.23 -0.90 3.62
N ILE A 56 14.30 -0.08 3.16
CA ILE A 56 14.27 1.36 3.39
C ILE A 56 12.98 1.71 4.16
N HIS A 57 13.13 2.14 5.41
CA HIS A 57 12.08 2.86 6.13
C HIS A 57 12.27 4.35 5.89
N TRP A 58 11.42 4.91 5.04
CA TRP A 58 11.43 6.32 4.71
C TRP A 58 10.02 6.86 4.58
N GLY A 59 9.75 7.93 5.31
CA GLY A 59 8.47 8.60 5.33
C GLY A 59 8.61 10.00 5.92
N VAL A 60 7.49 10.69 6.11
CA VAL A 60 7.50 12.06 6.63
C VAL A 60 8.12 12.18 8.02
N TYR A 61 8.05 11.12 8.82
CA TYR A 61 8.71 11.00 10.14
C TYR A 61 10.24 11.11 10.05
N SER A 62 10.85 10.77 8.91
CA SER A 62 12.31 10.77 8.77
C SER A 62 12.92 12.18 8.91
N ALA A 63 12.15 13.24 8.62
CA ALA A 63 12.60 14.62 8.75
C ALA A 63 12.90 15.03 10.22
N PHE A 64 12.40 14.27 11.18
CA PHE A 64 12.51 14.56 12.61
C PHE A 64 13.62 13.75 13.30
N GLY A 65 14.18 12.74 12.65
CA GLY A 65 15.33 11.97 13.17
C GLY A 65 15.11 11.35 14.56
N GLY A 66 13.86 11.10 14.96
CA GLY A 66 13.53 10.59 16.29
C GLY A 66 13.48 11.66 17.39
N GLU A 67 13.22 12.92 17.06
CA GLU A 67 13.00 14.00 18.04
C GLU A 67 11.74 14.82 17.73
N TRP A 68 10.98 15.20 18.76
CA TRP A 68 9.82 16.08 18.65
C TRP A 68 9.81 17.10 19.78
N ASN A 69 9.86 18.40 19.45
CA ASN A 69 9.87 19.49 20.43
C ASN A 69 10.94 19.32 21.54
N GLY A 70 12.15 18.91 21.17
CA GLY A 70 13.25 18.67 22.12
C GLY A 70 13.14 17.37 22.92
N GLN A 71 12.12 16.55 22.69
CA GLN A 71 11.95 15.25 23.31
C GLN A 71 12.35 14.14 22.34
N LYS A 72 13.22 13.23 22.80
CA LYS A 72 13.60 12.06 22.01
C LYS A 72 12.47 11.05 21.97
N VAL A 73 12.26 10.47 20.80
CA VAL A 73 11.40 9.31 20.58
C VAL A 73 12.12 8.08 21.12
N GLU A 74 11.58 7.44 22.15
CA GLU A 74 12.15 6.20 22.68
C GLU A 74 11.77 5.00 21.80
N GLY A 75 12.78 4.31 21.27
CA GLY A 75 12.60 3.15 20.39
C GLY A 75 12.60 3.52 18.91
N TYR A 76 11.52 3.20 18.21
CA TYR A 76 11.38 3.34 16.77
C TYR A 76 11.07 4.79 16.36
N ALA A 77 11.98 5.43 15.61
CA ALA A 77 11.81 6.81 15.16
C ALA A 77 10.60 6.97 14.21
N GLU A 78 10.30 5.95 13.43
CA GLU A 78 9.12 5.86 12.56
C GLU A 78 7.79 5.78 13.33
N HIS A 79 7.84 5.57 14.65
CA HIS A 79 6.70 5.63 15.55
C HIS A 79 6.49 7.03 16.17
N LEU A 80 7.11 8.08 15.61
CA LEU A 80 7.02 9.48 16.04
C LEU A 80 5.59 9.89 16.43
N GLN A 81 4.61 9.72 15.53
CA GLN A 81 3.22 10.11 15.75
C GLN A 81 2.63 9.45 17.01
N ARG A 82 2.81 8.13 17.13
CA ARG A 82 2.26 7.31 18.21
C ARG A 82 2.95 7.59 19.55
N ILE A 83 4.28 7.58 19.58
CA ILE A 83 5.06 7.72 20.81
C ILE A 83 4.90 9.12 21.38
N MET A 84 4.99 10.14 20.54
CA MET A 84 4.84 11.54 20.95
C MET A 84 3.38 11.98 21.06
N LYS A 85 2.43 11.07 20.75
CA LYS A 85 0.98 11.29 20.89
C LYS A 85 0.52 12.55 20.14
N ILE A 86 1.14 12.80 18.98
CA ILE A 86 0.90 13.98 18.14
C ILE A 86 -0.46 13.76 17.47
N LYS A 87 -1.44 14.67 17.64
CA LYS A 87 -2.76 14.54 17.01
C LYS A 87 -2.66 14.54 15.48
N ARG A 88 -3.62 13.92 14.78
CA ARG A 88 -3.63 13.84 13.30
C ARG A 88 -3.48 15.22 12.65
N GLU A 89 -4.24 16.22 13.09
CA GLU A 89 -4.22 17.56 12.51
C GLU A 89 -2.85 18.22 12.72
N GLU A 90 -2.26 18.05 13.90
CA GLU A 90 -0.93 18.55 14.19
C GLU A 90 0.15 17.83 13.36
N TYR A 91 0.05 16.51 13.22
CA TYR A 91 0.97 15.72 12.40
C TYR A 91 0.86 16.12 10.92
N LEU A 92 -0.36 16.34 10.42
CA LEU A 92 -0.60 16.87 9.08
C LEU A 92 0.07 18.23 8.87
N GLU A 93 -0.17 19.20 9.75
CA GLU A 93 0.35 20.57 9.58
C GLU A 93 1.86 20.68 9.79
N LYS A 94 2.41 19.96 10.77
CA LYS A 94 3.80 20.12 11.20
C LYS A 94 4.76 19.06 10.65
N VAL A 95 4.26 17.91 10.19
CA VAL A 95 5.10 16.81 9.69
C VAL A 95 4.86 16.56 8.20
N VAL A 96 3.60 16.30 7.80
CA VAL A 96 3.29 15.90 6.42
C VAL A 96 3.43 17.08 5.45
N LYS A 97 2.72 18.18 5.66
CA LYS A 97 2.74 19.35 4.78
C LYS A 97 4.15 19.92 4.53
N PRO A 98 5.02 20.11 5.54
CA PRO A 98 6.34 20.68 5.32
C PRO A 98 7.36 19.70 4.72
N PHE A 99 7.07 18.40 4.66
CA PHE A 99 7.99 17.40 4.12
C PHE A 99 8.41 17.75 2.69
N ASN A 100 9.72 17.93 2.49
CA ASN A 100 10.31 18.31 1.21
C ASN A 100 11.80 17.87 1.12
N PRO A 101 12.07 16.59 0.82
CA PRO A 101 13.42 16.08 0.67
C PRO A 101 14.04 16.55 -0.65
N THR A 102 14.62 17.76 -0.66
CA THR A 102 15.18 18.39 -1.86
C THR A 102 16.37 17.64 -2.46
N GLU A 103 17.05 16.81 -1.66
CA GLU A 103 18.20 16.00 -2.08
C GLU A 103 17.80 14.57 -2.50
N PHE A 104 16.51 14.22 -2.50
CA PHE A 104 16.08 12.89 -2.91
C PHE A 104 16.35 12.65 -4.41
N ASN A 105 17.07 11.57 -4.69
CA ASN A 105 17.40 11.08 -6.01
C ASN A 105 17.28 9.55 -6.07
N ALA A 106 16.23 9.05 -6.73
CA ALA A 106 15.99 7.62 -6.90
C ALA A 106 17.11 6.91 -7.68
N ASP A 107 17.68 7.56 -8.70
CA ASP A 107 18.75 6.98 -9.52
C ASP A 107 20.00 6.70 -8.68
N GLU A 108 20.37 7.64 -7.80
CA GLU A 108 21.51 7.50 -6.89
C GLU A 108 21.29 6.38 -5.87
N TRP A 109 20.10 6.30 -5.28
CA TRP A 109 19.76 5.26 -4.32
C TRP A 109 19.84 3.87 -4.95
N VAL A 110 19.19 3.67 -6.10
CA VAL A 110 19.18 2.37 -6.77
C VAL A 110 20.55 2.02 -7.33
N LYS A 111 21.31 3.00 -7.85
CA LYS A 111 22.70 2.77 -8.26
C LYS A 111 23.56 2.30 -7.09
N THR A 112 23.39 2.88 -5.91
CA THR A 112 24.10 2.43 -4.69
C THR A 112 23.74 0.98 -4.34
N VAL A 113 22.46 0.61 -4.42
CA VAL A 113 22.03 -0.78 -4.22
C VAL A 113 22.68 -1.71 -5.24
N LYS A 114 22.72 -1.31 -6.51
CA LYS A 114 23.37 -2.09 -7.57
C LYS A 114 24.87 -2.25 -7.32
N ASP A 115 25.57 -1.17 -7.00
CA ASP A 115 27.03 -1.13 -6.80
C ASP A 115 27.47 -1.92 -5.57
N THR A 116 26.59 -2.06 -4.56
CA THR A 116 26.82 -2.91 -3.38
C THR A 116 26.50 -4.39 -3.63
N GLY A 117 26.04 -4.75 -4.82
CA GLY A 117 25.71 -6.13 -5.21
C GLY A 117 24.34 -6.62 -4.72
N MET A 118 23.55 -5.76 -4.08
CA MET A 118 22.18 -6.09 -3.70
C MET A 118 21.30 -6.24 -4.95
N GLN A 119 20.35 -7.17 -4.89
CA GLN A 119 19.54 -7.55 -6.05
C GLN A 119 18.11 -6.99 -5.98
N TYR A 120 17.69 -6.50 -4.80
CA TYR A 120 16.36 -5.95 -4.60
C TYR A 120 16.32 -4.89 -3.50
N ILE A 121 15.29 -4.04 -3.56
CA ILE A 121 14.96 -3.02 -2.55
C ILE A 121 13.52 -3.27 -2.10
N VAL A 122 13.26 -3.13 -0.80
CA VAL A 122 11.91 -3.02 -0.24
C VAL A 122 11.79 -1.67 0.45
N ILE A 123 10.84 -0.84 0.04
CA ILE A 123 10.61 0.48 0.63
C ILE A 123 9.20 0.62 1.20
N THR A 124 9.05 1.37 2.29
CA THR A 124 7.76 1.76 2.85
C THR A 124 6.93 2.57 1.87
N SER A 125 5.96 1.92 1.22
CA SER A 125 4.94 2.58 0.40
C SER A 125 3.91 3.31 1.26
N MET A 126 3.63 2.78 2.45
CA MET A 126 2.88 3.42 3.54
C MET A 126 3.29 2.75 4.86
N HIS A 127 3.63 3.55 5.87
CA HIS A 127 3.89 3.06 7.23
C HIS A 127 2.64 3.23 8.11
N HIS A 128 2.75 2.94 9.40
CA HIS A 128 1.62 3.01 10.35
C HIS A 128 1.02 4.42 10.51
N ASP A 129 1.79 5.48 10.21
CA ASP A 129 1.28 6.86 10.21
C ASP A 129 0.25 7.13 9.09
N GLY A 130 0.08 6.17 8.18
CA GLY A 130 -0.96 6.16 7.15
C GLY A 130 -0.69 7.08 5.96
N VAL A 131 0.47 7.76 5.94
CA VAL A 131 0.88 8.64 4.84
C VAL A 131 1.41 7.79 3.71
N ALA A 132 0.73 7.80 2.56
CA ALA A 132 1.23 7.10 1.38
C ALA A 132 2.40 7.85 0.75
N MET A 133 3.46 7.12 0.39
CA MET A 133 4.66 7.62 -0.28
C MET A 133 4.51 7.64 -1.81
N PHE A 134 3.27 7.64 -2.32
CA PHE A 134 2.93 7.57 -3.75
C PHE A 134 1.63 8.32 -4.06
N ASP A 135 1.33 8.59 -5.33
CA ASP A 135 0.13 9.34 -5.75
C ASP A 135 -1.15 8.49 -5.68
N SER A 136 -1.57 8.14 -4.47
CA SER A 136 -2.79 7.37 -4.24
C SER A 136 -4.04 8.16 -4.67
N LYS A 137 -4.92 7.53 -5.47
CA LYS A 137 -6.22 8.10 -5.85
C LYS A 137 -7.31 7.77 -4.84
N THR A 138 -7.06 6.77 -4.01
CA THR A 138 -7.92 6.30 -2.94
C THR A 138 -8.01 7.26 -1.76
N ASP A 139 -6.88 7.85 -1.36
CA ASP A 139 -6.75 8.77 -0.22
C ASP A 139 -5.78 9.91 -0.57
N ASP A 140 -6.18 11.15 -0.27
CA ASP A 140 -5.37 12.36 -0.48
C ASP A 140 -4.25 12.52 0.56
N TYR A 141 -4.28 11.73 1.64
CA TYR A 141 -3.25 11.68 2.67
C TYR A 141 -1.97 10.98 2.18
N ASN A 142 -1.30 11.63 1.24
CA ASN A 142 -0.09 11.16 0.57
C ASN A 142 0.88 12.31 0.28
N VAL A 143 2.16 11.98 0.11
CA VAL A 143 3.23 12.98 -0.07
C VAL A 143 3.08 13.79 -1.37
N VAL A 144 2.47 13.23 -2.41
CA VAL A 144 2.33 13.89 -3.71
C VAL A 144 1.35 15.06 -3.63
N LYS A 145 0.20 14.85 -2.98
CA LYS A 145 -0.87 15.85 -2.90
C LYS A 145 -0.78 16.76 -1.69
N THR A 146 -0.28 16.24 -0.56
CA THR A 146 -0.37 16.94 0.73
C THR A 146 0.93 17.63 1.14
N SER A 147 2.10 17.14 0.71
CA SER A 147 3.39 17.69 1.13
C SER A 147 3.96 18.70 0.13
N LYS A 148 4.93 19.49 0.59
CA LYS A 148 5.74 20.38 -0.27
C LYS A 148 6.60 19.63 -1.29
N PHE A 149 6.84 18.33 -1.09
CA PHE A 149 7.65 17.53 -2.00
C PHE A 149 7.04 17.42 -3.40
N GLY A 150 5.72 17.17 -3.48
CA GLY A 150 4.98 17.14 -4.74
C GLY A 150 5.40 16.08 -5.77
N ARG A 151 6.31 15.17 -5.41
CA ARG A 151 6.87 14.12 -6.27
C ARG A 151 6.41 12.73 -5.82
N ASP A 152 6.32 11.79 -6.76
CA ASP A 152 6.03 10.38 -6.49
C ASP A 152 7.34 9.56 -6.44
N PRO A 153 7.91 9.36 -5.24
CA PRO A 153 9.20 8.68 -5.12
C PRO A 153 9.13 7.19 -5.46
N LEU A 154 7.98 6.53 -5.32
CA LEU A 154 7.87 5.11 -5.72
C LEU A 154 7.93 4.96 -7.24
N LYS A 155 7.36 5.91 -7.98
CA LYS A 155 7.47 5.92 -9.45
C LYS A 155 8.91 6.12 -9.89
N GLU A 156 9.59 7.10 -9.30
CA GLU A 156 11.00 7.37 -9.60
C GLU A 156 11.91 6.18 -9.24
N LEU A 157 11.65 5.50 -8.11
CA LEU A 157 12.36 4.28 -7.73
C LEU A 157 12.08 3.11 -8.67
N LYS A 158 10.85 2.97 -9.18
CA LYS A 158 10.51 1.95 -10.17
C LYS A 158 11.32 2.14 -11.46
N GLU A 159 11.34 3.36 -11.99
CA GLU A 159 12.09 3.71 -13.20
C GLU A 159 13.59 3.43 -13.01
N ALA A 160 14.17 3.82 -11.87
CA ALA A 160 15.57 3.55 -11.56
C ALA A 160 15.85 2.05 -11.37
N CYS A 161 14.97 1.31 -10.69
CA CYS A 161 15.08 -0.14 -10.52
C CYS A 161 15.09 -0.88 -11.85
N ASP A 162 14.21 -0.51 -12.79
CA ASP A 162 14.19 -1.08 -14.14
C ASP A 162 15.48 -0.79 -14.90
N LYS A 163 15.97 0.45 -14.81
CA LYS A 163 17.23 0.88 -15.45
C LYS A 163 18.43 0.05 -14.99
N TYR A 164 18.54 -0.25 -13.69
CA TYR A 164 19.70 -0.95 -13.12
C TYR A 164 19.51 -2.46 -12.93
N GLY A 165 18.33 -2.99 -13.29
CA GLY A 165 17.99 -4.40 -13.12
C GLY A 165 17.90 -4.83 -11.65
N VAL A 166 17.46 -3.92 -10.78
CA VAL A 166 17.20 -4.18 -9.34
C VAL A 166 15.72 -4.44 -9.17
N LYS A 167 15.34 -5.47 -8.40
CA LYS A 167 13.91 -5.74 -8.14
C LYS A 167 13.35 -4.78 -7.10
N LEU A 168 12.26 -4.09 -7.41
CA LEU A 168 11.54 -3.24 -6.46
C LEU A 168 10.47 -4.04 -5.72
N GLY A 169 10.38 -3.88 -4.41
CA GLY A 169 9.31 -4.38 -3.56
C GLY A 169 8.79 -3.28 -2.64
N PHE A 170 7.61 -3.50 -2.09
CA PHE A 170 6.97 -2.55 -1.20
C PHE A 170 6.64 -3.18 0.14
N TYR A 171 6.98 -2.45 1.19
CA TYR A 171 6.35 -2.59 2.49
C TYR A 171 5.04 -1.82 2.50
N TYR A 172 4.00 -2.42 3.09
CA TYR A 172 2.73 -1.76 3.32
C TYR A 172 2.12 -2.16 4.67
N SER A 173 1.80 -1.15 5.49
CA SER A 173 1.12 -1.31 6.77
C SER A 173 -0.37 -1.66 6.60
N HIS A 174 -0.67 -2.88 6.17
CA HIS A 174 -2.04 -3.32 5.85
C HIS A 174 -2.97 -3.46 7.07
N ALA A 175 -2.40 -3.60 8.27
CA ALA A 175 -3.14 -3.83 9.51
C ALA A 175 -3.07 -2.66 10.49
N GLN A 176 -2.36 -1.57 10.15
CA GLN A 176 -2.28 -0.38 10.99
C GLN A 176 -2.35 0.91 10.17
N ASP A 177 -3.14 1.85 10.65
CA ASP A 177 -3.28 3.20 10.08
C ASP A 177 -3.73 4.15 11.21
N TRP A 178 -2.77 4.73 11.93
CA TRP A 178 -2.98 5.68 13.03
C TRP A 178 -3.67 6.97 12.56
N SER A 179 -3.60 7.22 11.26
CA SER A 179 -4.23 8.34 10.62
C SER A 179 -5.76 8.20 10.64
N ILE A 180 -6.30 6.98 10.68
CA ILE A 180 -7.75 6.71 10.65
C ILE A 180 -8.30 6.36 12.04
N SER A 181 -7.48 6.15 13.06
CA SER A 181 -7.97 6.09 14.45
C SER A 181 -8.55 7.47 14.82
N GLY A 182 -9.85 7.51 15.16
CA GLY A 182 -10.58 8.74 15.54
C GLY A 182 -10.15 9.25 16.91
N ASP A 183 -8.91 9.71 16.97
CA ASP A 183 -8.01 9.52 18.07
C ASP A 183 -8.34 10.27 19.40
N PRO A 184 -8.12 9.65 20.58
CA PRO A 184 -7.63 10.44 21.72
C PRO A 184 -6.25 10.04 22.28
N ARG A 185 -5.50 9.12 21.63
CA ARG A 185 -4.02 9.02 21.40
C ARG A 185 -3.52 7.67 20.78
N TYR A 186 -4.40 6.82 20.24
CA TYR A 186 -4.28 5.95 19.04
C TYR A 186 -4.72 4.48 19.21
N PRO A 187 -5.97 4.17 19.59
CA PRO A 187 -6.52 2.82 19.45
C PRO A 187 -7.00 2.63 18.00
N GLU A 188 -6.29 1.78 17.25
CA GLU A 188 -6.64 1.33 15.89
C GLU A 188 -8.14 1.01 15.71
N PRO A 189 -8.70 1.05 14.47
CA PRO A 189 -10.12 1.23 14.18
C PRO A 189 -10.99 0.46 15.17
N ASN A 190 -11.75 1.20 15.99
CA ASN A 190 -12.46 0.77 17.21
C ASN A 190 -13.55 -0.32 17.03
N GLY A 191 -13.30 -1.34 16.21
CA GLY A 191 -14.20 -2.45 15.95
C GLY A 191 -13.87 -3.17 14.63
N PRO A 192 -14.18 -4.48 14.54
CA PRO A 192 -14.06 -5.27 13.31
C PRO A 192 -14.72 -4.63 12.08
N GLU A 193 -15.81 -3.90 12.25
CA GLU A 193 -16.56 -3.24 11.16
C GLU A 193 -15.78 -2.06 10.59
N ARG A 194 -15.17 -1.23 11.45
CA ARG A 194 -14.36 -0.10 11.00
C ARG A 194 -13.08 -0.60 10.33
N ARG A 195 -12.48 -1.67 10.89
CA ARG A 195 -11.36 -2.40 10.28
C ARG A 195 -11.69 -2.88 8.88
N LYS A 196 -12.82 -3.58 8.73
CA LYS A 196 -13.32 -4.04 7.44
C LYS A 196 -13.50 -2.88 6.46
N ALA A 197 -14.11 -1.78 6.90
CA ALA A 197 -14.29 -0.60 6.06
C ALA A 197 -12.96 0.02 5.61
N VAL A 198 -11.95 0.10 6.48
CA VAL A 198 -10.60 0.57 6.11
C VAL A 198 -9.97 -0.37 5.09
N VAL A 199 -10.10 -1.69 5.29
CA VAL A 199 -9.56 -2.68 4.35
C VAL A 199 -10.21 -2.53 2.97
N GLU A 200 -11.54 -2.49 2.91
CA GLU A 200 -12.30 -2.44 1.66
C GLU A 200 -12.18 -1.10 0.93
N LYS A 201 -12.11 0.02 1.67
CA LYS A 201 -12.14 1.36 1.08
C LYS A 201 -10.76 1.99 0.89
N LYS A 202 -9.74 1.53 1.62
CA LYS A 202 -8.37 2.09 1.54
C LYS A 202 -7.33 1.04 1.18
N VAL A 203 -7.20 -0.03 1.97
CA VAL A 203 -6.09 -0.99 1.83
C VAL A 203 -6.16 -1.73 0.50
N LEU A 204 -7.29 -2.36 0.15
CA LEU A 204 -7.39 -3.12 -1.10
C LEU A 204 -7.26 -2.20 -2.33
N PRO A 205 -7.91 -1.02 -2.40
CA PRO A 205 -7.68 -0.09 -3.50
C PRO A 205 -6.23 0.40 -3.62
N GLN A 206 -5.55 0.72 -2.50
CA GLN A 206 -4.13 1.12 -2.56
C GLN A 206 -3.20 -0.03 -2.95
N ILE A 207 -3.48 -1.27 -2.50
CA ILE A 207 -2.75 -2.46 -2.96
C ILE A 207 -2.90 -2.59 -4.49
N LYS A 208 -4.10 -2.38 -5.01
CA LYS A 208 -4.36 -2.40 -6.44
C LYS A 208 -3.54 -1.33 -7.17
N GLU A 209 -3.58 -0.09 -6.69
CA GLU A 209 -2.77 1.01 -7.23
C GLU A 209 -1.26 0.67 -7.22
N LEU A 210 -0.76 0.06 -6.15
CA LEU A 210 0.64 -0.36 -6.05
C LEU A 210 1.00 -1.43 -7.09
N ILE A 211 0.15 -2.43 -7.28
CA ILE A 211 0.36 -3.52 -8.25
C ILE A 211 0.28 -2.99 -9.69
N GLU A 212 -0.76 -2.22 -10.01
CA GLU A 212 -1.04 -1.76 -11.37
C GLU A 212 -0.07 -0.69 -11.86
N ASN A 213 0.34 0.24 -10.99
CA ASN A 213 1.15 1.39 -11.41
C ASN A 213 2.66 1.13 -11.30
N TYR A 214 3.08 0.21 -10.42
CA TYR A 214 4.51 0.05 -10.09
C TYR A 214 5.01 -1.39 -10.17
N HIS A 215 4.13 -2.39 -10.35
CA HIS A 215 4.51 -3.80 -10.56
C HIS A 215 5.62 -4.32 -9.63
N PRO A 216 5.43 -4.29 -8.29
CA PRO A 216 6.43 -4.74 -7.34
C PRO A 216 6.71 -6.24 -7.51
N ALA A 217 7.96 -6.64 -7.32
CA ALA A 217 8.36 -8.04 -7.28
C ALA A 217 8.06 -8.69 -5.91
N LEU A 218 7.87 -7.88 -4.87
CA LEU A 218 7.65 -8.33 -3.49
C LEU A 218 6.70 -7.39 -2.76
N PHE A 219 5.76 -7.97 -2.01
CA PHE A 219 4.89 -7.27 -1.07
C PHE A 219 5.16 -7.75 0.36
N TRP A 220 5.52 -6.81 1.21
CA TRP A 220 5.83 -7.05 2.60
C TRP A 220 4.74 -6.41 3.47
N GLY A 221 3.85 -7.22 4.02
CA GLY A 221 2.83 -6.74 4.95
C GLY A 221 3.30 -6.76 6.40
N ASP A 222 2.78 -5.87 7.25
CA ASP A 222 3.13 -5.83 8.68
C ASP A 222 1.97 -5.94 9.67
N THR A 223 2.31 -6.39 10.88
CA THR A 223 1.50 -6.29 12.10
C THR A 223 0.08 -6.87 12.01
N ALA A 224 -0.11 -7.94 11.24
CA ALA A 224 -1.40 -8.59 10.99
C ALA A 224 -2.21 -8.97 12.24
N HIS A 225 -1.57 -9.09 13.41
CA HIS A 225 -2.26 -9.32 14.68
C HIS A 225 -3.24 -8.20 15.07
N HIS A 226 -3.17 -7.03 14.43
CA HIS A 226 -4.12 -5.94 14.62
C HIS A 226 -5.39 -6.04 13.76
N ASN A 227 -5.45 -7.00 12.84
CA ASN A 227 -6.62 -7.31 12.02
C ASN A 227 -7.27 -8.63 12.48
N PRO A 228 -8.61 -8.76 12.38
CA PRO A 228 -9.26 -10.07 12.37
C PRO A 228 -8.65 -10.98 11.30
N LYS A 229 -8.57 -12.28 11.60
CA LYS A 229 -7.99 -13.28 10.70
C LYS A 229 -8.62 -13.23 9.32
N GLU A 230 -9.93 -13.09 9.24
CA GLU A 230 -10.70 -13.09 7.99
C GLU A 230 -10.31 -11.92 7.08
N LEU A 231 -9.97 -10.76 7.64
CA LEU A 231 -9.51 -9.61 6.84
C LEU A 231 -8.11 -9.83 6.28
N ASN A 232 -7.22 -10.43 7.07
CA ASN A 232 -5.89 -10.80 6.60
C ASN A 232 -5.97 -11.85 5.48
N GLU A 233 -6.87 -12.83 5.62
CA GLU A 233 -7.11 -13.84 4.60
C GLU A 233 -7.70 -13.22 3.32
N GLN A 234 -8.61 -12.25 3.45
CA GLN A 234 -9.14 -11.47 2.33
C GLN A 234 -8.04 -10.68 1.60
N ILE A 235 -7.15 -10.01 2.34
CA ILE A 235 -6.03 -9.24 1.77
C ILE A 235 -5.08 -10.17 1.00
N LEU A 236 -4.73 -11.32 1.58
CA LEU A 236 -3.86 -12.27 0.89
C LEU A 236 -4.51 -12.86 -0.37
N ALA A 237 -5.78 -13.22 -0.30
CA ALA A 237 -6.54 -13.72 -1.46
C ALA A 237 -6.59 -12.66 -2.57
N TYR A 238 -6.76 -11.39 -2.20
CA TYR A 238 -6.73 -10.28 -3.14
C TYR A 238 -5.36 -10.13 -3.81
N LEU A 239 -4.28 -10.04 -3.04
CA LEU A 239 -2.92 -9.95 -3.57
C LEU A 239 -2.59 -11.09 -4.56
N ARG A 240 -2.97 -12.33 -4.23
CA ARG A 240 -2.75 -13.51 -5.09
C ARG A 240 -3.56 -13.48 -6.37
N LYS A 241 -4.77 -12.92 -6.33
CA LYS A 241 -5.63 -12.75 -7.49
C LYS A 241 -5.09 -11.68 -8.43
N GLU A 242 -4.65 -10.55 -7.88
CA GLU A 242 -4.16 -9.42 -8.68
C GLU A 242 -2.76 -9.71 -9.27
N ASP A 243 -1.88 -10.38 -8.52
CA ASP A 243 -0.59 -10.84 -9.05
C ASP A 243 -0.17 -12.21 -8.47
N PRO A 244 -0.31 -13.31 -9.25
CA PRO A 244 0.10 -14.64 -8.81
C PRO A 244 1.63 -14.82 -8.69
N ASN A 245 2.43 -13.91 -9.27
CA ASN A 245 3.89 -13.92 -9.24
C ASN A 245 4.48 -13.02 -8.14
N LEU A 246 3.66 -12.23 -7.45
CA LEU A 246 4.09 -11.35 -6.37
C LEU A 246 4.57 -12.14 -5.15
N ILE A 247 5.82 -11.98 -4.73
CA ILE A 247 6.33 -12.61 -3.51
C ILE A 247 5.69 -11.95 -2.29
N ILE A 248 5.09 -12.73 -1.39
CA ILE A 248 4.42 -12.20 -0.19
C ILE A 248 4.99 -12.82 1.08
N ASN A 249 5.30 -12.01 2.09
CA ASN A 249 5.80 -12.51 3.37
C ASN A 249 4.72 -13.23 4.21
N GLY A 250 5.17 -14.06 5.16
CA GLY A 250 4.29 -14.75 6.11
C GLY A 250 3.52 -13.84 7.07
N ARG A 251 3.81 -12.54 7.13
CA ARG A 251 3.16 -11.62 8.07
C ARG A 251 1.77 -11.18 7.63
N VAL A 252 1.37 -11.33 6.37
CA VAL A 252 0.03 -10.87 5.92
C VAL A 252 -1.07 -11.72 6.54
N ALA A 253 -1.07 -13.03 6.34
CA ALA A 253 -2.12 -13.94 6.84
C ALA A 253 -1.58 -15.13 7.64
N GLY A 254 -0.30 -15.10 8.02
CA GLY A 254 0.37 -16.16 8.77
C GLY A 254 1.36 -16.97 7.93
N ALA A 255 2.34 -17.54 8.64
CA ALA A 255 3.46 -18.29 8.09
C ALA A 255 3.08 -19.43 7.14
N ILE A 256 1.90 -20.04 7.35
CA ILE A 256 1.44 -21.16 6.53
C ILE A 256 1.02 -20.74 5.12
N TYR A 257 0.68 -19.45 4.91
CA TYR A 257 0.16 -18.96 3.63
C TYR A 257 1.15 -18.04 2.88
N GLY A 258 2.04 -17.33 3.58
CA GLY A 258 3.08 -16.54 2.93
C GLY A 258 4.18 -17.39 2.29
N ASP A 259 4.88 -16.82 1.32
CA ASP A 259 5.91 -17.53 0.54
C ASP A 259 7.16 -17.86 1.36
N TYR A 260 7.47 -16.99 2.32
CA TYR A 260 8.64 -17.10 3.17
C TYR A 260 8.36 -16.57 4.58
N LEU A 261 9.13 -17.10 5.53
CA LEU A 261 9.09 -16.64 6.92
C LEU A 261 9.91 -15.37 7.08
N THR A 262 9.39 -14.44 7.86
CA THR A 262 10.17 -13.35 8.45
C THR A 262 10.32 -13.66 9.93
N THR A 263 11.40 -13.17 10.56
CA THR A 263 11.54 -13.25 12.01
C THR A 263 10.31 -12.65 12.71
N PRO A 264 9.95 -13.12 13.92
CA PRO A 264 8.84 -12.58 14.72
C PRO A 264 8.90 -11.05 14.87
#